data_AF-A0A542AUA0-F1
#
_entry.id   AF-A0A542AUA0-F1
#
_cell.length_a   1.000
_cell.length_b   1.000
_cell.length_c   1.000
_cell.angle_alpha   90.00
_cell.angle_beta   90.00
_cell.angle_gamma   90.00
#
_symmetry.space_group_name_H-M   'P 1'
#
loop_
_entity.id
_entity.type
_entity.pdbx_description
1 polymer ?
#
loop_
_entity_poly.entity_id
_entity_poly.type
_entity_poly.pdbx_seq_one_letter_code
_entity_poly.pdbx_strand_id
1 'polypeptide(L)'
;MNKIFLICLLVFAGDLWSQSIDDAYRYSRSELNGTARYIGMSGAFGALGGDISAISSNPASSAVFLNSIATISLKSRNTDDNLRYHGSTSYSKSDEIDLGNVGGVFVFQGSSDKKLSKFSLGLNFNTTSNFDNNFVTGGISRQSVDAYFLQKANGIPLDQLQLRDDENIADLYSFLGENFGFDEQQAFLGYQGYVIEANQDDPNNTEYFSLVEDGTFDQQYRYNTTGLNGKLSFNIATQYEDWLYLGLNLNSHFINYDKFTEISELHSNTSNDPNVTSRIDFGNNLRTNGDGFSFQLGAIAKAGDYVRLGYTYQSPTWFNMFEETSQYLETYSSTGEFVSVSPNIINVYPEYNFQTPSTHTGSVAFLFGKNGLISGDLSLTDYGNVQFKPKNDLFFQSLNDAISETMKMAPAFKVGGEYRLKALSFRAGYRYEASPFENEEIRSDLNGYSAGLGYNFGSVNLDIAYETSNYEEQIRPLNSGVLNPVSLNRDLSQFVATLTIGL
;
A
#
# COMPACT_ATOMS: atom_id res chain seq x y z
N MET A 1 -36.18 -33.23 4.13
CA MET A 1 -36.46 -31.83 3.74
C MET A 1 -35.73 -30.93 4.73
N ASN A 2 -34.80 -30.04 4.41
CA ASN A 2 -34.12 -29.70 3.16
C ASN A 2 -32.68 -29.31 3.55
N LYS A 3 -31.69 -30.12 3.18
CA LYS A 3 -30.25 -29.77 3.26
C LYS A 3 -29.81 -28.95 2.04
N ILE A 4 -30.65 -28.00 1.62
CA ILE A 4 -30.48 -27.22 0.38
C ILE A 4 -30.27 -25.72 0.67
N PHE A 5 -30.26 -25.28 1.92
CA PHE A 5 -30.11 -23.86 2.25
C PHE A 5 -28.66 -23.35 2.37
N LEU A 6 -27.65 -24.20 2.15
CA LEU A 6 -26.24 -23.80 2.32
C LEU A 6 -25.48 -23.53 1.00
N ILE A 7 -26.17 -23.58 -0.15
CA ILE A 7 -25.52 -23.45 -1.47
C ILE A 7 -25.83 -22.09 -2.15
N CYS A 8 -26.76 -21.30 -1.64
CA CYS A 8 -27.07 -19.97 -2.19
C CYS A 8 -26.26 -18.82 -1.60
N LEU A 9 -25.43 -19.06 -0.58
CA LEU A 9 -24.55 -18.04 0.04
C LEU A 9 -23.20 -17.84 -0.69
N LEU A 10 -22.96 -18.57 -1.79
CA LEU A 10 -21.65 -18.66 -2.45
C LEU A 10 -21.48 -17.77 -3.69
N VAL A 11 -22.40 -16.84 -3.98
CA VAL A 11 -22.30 -15.92 -5.13
C VAL A 11 -21.99 -14.46 -4.72
N PHE A 12 -22.00 -14.12 -3.43
CA PHE A 12 -21.91 -12.72 -2.97
C PHE A 12 -20.50 -12.24 -2.56
N ALA A 13 -19.45 -13.05 -2.74
CA ALA A 13 -18.12 -12.74 -2.21
C ALA A 13 -17.22 -11.89 -3.11
N GLY A 14 -17.59 -11.62 -4.37
CA GLY A 14 -16.75 -10.86 -5.32
C GLY A 14 -16.37 -9.45 -4.87
N ASP A 15 -17.20 -8.87 -4.01
CA ASP A 15 -17.16 -7.45 -3.65
C ASP A 15 -16.24 -7.13 -2.47
N LEU A 16 -15.93 -8.09 -1.58
CA LEU A 16 -14.90 -7.90 -0.56
C LEU A 16 -13.50 -8.15 -1.12
N TRP A 17 -13.40 -8.96 -2.18
CA TRP A 17 -12.12 -9.43 -2.71
C TRP A 17 -11.27 -8.32 -3.33
N SER A 18 -11.86 -7.38 -4.09
CA SER A 18 -11.04 -6.36 -4.77
C SER A 18 -10.38 -5.38 -3.79
N GLN A 19 -10.96 -5.11 -2.62
CA GLN A 19 -10.41 -4.18 -1.64
C GLN A 19 -9.32 -4.89 -0.86
N SER A 20 -9.57 -6.15 -0.50
CA SER A 20 -8.57 -7.01 0.11
C SER A 20 -7.38 -7.32 -0.82
N ILE A 21 -7.57 -7.34 -2.15
CA ILE A 21 -6.47 -7.45 -3.13
C ILE A 21 -5.67 -6.13 -3.22
N ASP A 22 -6.35 -4.97 -3.25
CA ASP A 22 -5.67 -3.67 -3.19
C ASP A 22 -4.85 -3.54 -1.90
N ASP A 23 -5.40 -3.99 -0.78
CA ASP A 23 -4.75 -3.96 0.53
C ASP A 23 -3.60 -4.98 0.61
N ALA A 24 -3.76 -6.17 0.01
CA ALA A 24 -2.69 -7.16 -0.15
C ALA A 24 -1.45 -6.55 -0.82
N TYR A 25 -1.66 -5.79 -1.90
CA TYR A 25 -0.58 -5.08 -2.57
C TYR A 25 -0.06 -3.88 -1.76
N ARG A 26 -0.97 -3.02 -1.25
CA ARG A 26 -0.67 -1.79 -0.50
C ARG A 26 0.27 -2.05 0.68
N TYR A 27 0.05 -3.13 1.42
CA TYR A 27 0.84 -3.48 2.60
C TYR A 27 2.08 -4.33 2.28
N SER A 28 2.14 -4.95 1.09
CA SER A 28 3.30 -5.74 0.64
C SER A 28 4.34 -4.90 -0.11
N ARG A 29 3.96 -3.78 -0.71
CA ARG A 29 4.87 -2.93 -1.48
C ARG A 29 5.79 -2.10 -0.58
N SER A 30 6.98 -1.81 -1.09
CA SER A 30 7.94 -0.86 -0.49
C SER A 30 8.37 0.14 -1.55
N GLU A 31 8.33 1.42 -1.21
CA GLU A 31 8.90 2.49 -2.03
C GLU A 31 10.43 2.56 -1.86
N LEU A 32 11.12 3.21 -2.80
CA LEU A 32 12.55 3.49 -2.67
C LEU A 32 12.76 4.63 -1.66
N ASN A 33 13.11 4.26 -0.43
CA ASN A 33 13.45 5.20 0.65
C ASN A 33 14.87 4.93 1.18
N GLY A 34 15.58 5.99 1.55
CA GLY A 34 16.93 5.87 2.12
C GLY A 34 17.76 7.15 2.09
N THR A 35 19.07 6.99 2.26
CA THR A 35 20.05 8.09 2.14
C THR A 35 20.12 8.64 0.73
N ALA A 36 20.53 9.89 0.58
CA ALA A 36 20.75 10.49 -0.74
C ALA A 36 21.77 9.71 -1.58
N ARG A 37 22.79 9.12 -0.97
CA ARG A 37 23.74 8.24 -1.65
C ARG A 37 23.06 6.97 -2.19
N TYR A 38 22.19 6.34 -1.39
CA TYR A 38 21.40 5.18 -1.78
C TYR A 38 20.40 5.51 -2.89
N ILE A 39 19.65 6.60 -2.73
CA ILE A 39 18.67 7.10 -3.71
C ILE A 39 19.32 7.49 -5.03
N GLY A 40 20.47 8.19 -5.02
CA GLY A 40 21.17 8.60 -6.24
C GLY A 40 21.62 7.44 -7.14
N MET A 41 21.67 6.23 -6.59
CA MET A 41 21.99 4.96 -7.26
C MET A 41 20.74 4.10 -7.53
N SER A 42 19.53 4.66 -7.36
CA SER A 42 18.25 3.94 -7.44
C SER A 42 18.15 2.74 -6.50
N GLY A 43 18.93 2.73 -5.41
CA GLY A 43 18.96 1.65 -4.43
C GLY A 43 19.79 0.42 -4.81
N ALA A 44 20.57 0.46 -5.90
CA ALA A 44 21.41 -0.65 -6.36
C ALA A 44 22.64 -0.89 -5.46
N PHE A 45 22.40 -1.34 -4.22
CA PHE A 45 23.41 -1.43 -3.16
C PHE A 45 23.62 -2.84 -2.60
N GLY A 46 22.89 -3.84 -3.09
CA GLY A 46 22.89 -5.19 -2.51
C GLY A 46 24.25 -5.90 -2.50
N ALA A 47 25.16 -5.58 -3.43
CA ALA A 47 26.55 -6.08 -3.41
C ALA A 47 27.58 -5.04 -2.94
N LEU A 48 27.19 -3.77 -2.82
CA LEU A 48 28.09 -2.67 -2.44
C LEU A 48 28.25 -2.58 -0.92
N GLY A 49 27.13 -2.49 -0.20
CA GLY A 49 27.08 -2.16 1.22
C GLY A 49 27.71 -0.81 1.58
N GLY A 50 28.03 -0.60 2.86
CA GLY A 50 28.70 0.61 3.35
C GLY A 50 27.86 1.88 3.21
N ASP A 51 26.54 1.74 3.30
CA ASP A 51 25.54 2.81 3.44
C ASP A 51 24.47 2.34 4.43
N ILE A 52 23.93 3.24 5.27
CA ILE A 52 22.95 2.86 6.31
C ILE A 52 21.70 2.27 5.69
N SER A 53 21.23 2.82 4.56
CA SER A 53 20.04 2.30 3.87
C SER A 53 20.30 0.97 3.18
N ALA A 54 21.56 0.68 2.80
CA ALA A 54 21.92 -0.62 2.23
C ALA A 54 21.75 -1.78 3.22
N ILE A 55 21.75 -1.52 4.54
CA ILE A 55 21.47 -2.52 5.58
C ILE A 55 20.07 -3.10 5.41
N SER A 56 19.09 -2.27 5.04
CA SER A 56 17.72 -2.70 4.79
C SER A 56 17.56 -3.55 3.53
N SER A 57 18.51 -3.51 2.59
CA SER A 57 18.50 -4.26 1.32
C SER A 57 19.41 -5.49 1.35
N ASN A 58 20.53 -5.43 2.05
CA ASN A 58 21.40 -6.57 2.35
C ASN A 58 22.01 -6.39 3.76
N PRO A 59 21.61 -7.20 4.75
CA PRO A 59 22.14 -7.14 6.12
C PRO A 59 23.67 -7.22 6.24
N ALA A 60 24.36 -7.90 5.33
CA ALA A 60 25.82 -8.00 5.34
C ALA A 60 26.52 -6.65 5.06
N SER A 61 25.78 -5.66 4.55
CA SER A 61 26.26 -4.32 4.22
C SER A 61 26.90 -3.60 5.40
N SER A 62 26.48 -3.87 6.63
CA SER A 62 27.03 -3.16 7.80
C SER A 62 28.47 -3.58 8.10
N ALA A 63 28.86 -4.82 7.82
CA ALA A 63 30.23 -5.28 7.99
C ALA A 63 31.18 -4.70 6.91
N VAL A 64 30.63 -4.08 5.85
CA VAL A 64 31.43 -3.37 4.85
C VAL A 64 31.96 -2.03 5.40
N PHE A 65 31.28 -1.41 6.37
CA PHE A 65 31.74 -0.16 6.96
C PHE A 65 33.16 -0.29 7.51
N LEU A 66 33.95 0.76 7.30
CA LEU A 66 35.33 0.84 7.81
C LEU A 66 35.36 1.40 9.23
N ASN A 67 34.47 2.36 9.52
CA ASN A 67 34.37 3.06 10.78
C ASN A 67 32.91 3.07 11.25
N SER A 68 32.71 3.33 12.53
CA SER A 68 31.38 3.59 13.08
C SER A 68 30.83 4.90 12.52
N ILE A 69 29.54 4.92 12.19
CA ILE A 69 28.88 6.10 11.61
C ILE A 69 27.47 6.29 12.16
N ALA A 70 26.97 7.52 12.06
CA ALA A 70 25.56 7.85 12.21
C ALA A 70 25.09 8.67 10.99
N THR A 71 23.84 8.45 10.57
CA THR A 71 23.24 9.09 9.40
C THR A 71 21.82 9.55 9.71
N ILE A 72 21.48 10.73 9.20
CA ILE A 72 20.13 11.25 9.14
C ILE A 72 19.84 11.80 7.75
N SER A 73 18.64 11.52 7.26
CA SER A 73 18.16 11.95 5.95
C SER A 73 16.81 12.65 6.08
N LEU A 74 16.70 13.81 5.44
CA LEU A 74 15.43 14.53 5.25
C LEU A 74 15.00 14.34 3.80
N LYS A 75 13.72 14.05 3.60
CA LYS A 75 13.13 13.84 2.28
C LYS A 75 11.98 14.82 2.07
N SER A 76 11.93 15.44 0.90
CA SER A 76 10.77 16.14 0.38
C SER A 76 10.20 15.27 -0.74
N ARG A 77 8.97 14.80 -0.59
CA ARG A 77 8.25 13.98 -1.56
C ARG A 77 7.19 14.84 -2.23
N ASN A 78 7.02 14.64 -3.53
CA ASN A 78 5.95 15.22 -4.31
C ASN A 78 5.23 14.10 -5.07
N THR A 79 3.91 14.13 -5.05
CA THR A 79 3.04 13.21 -5.78
C THR A 79 2.12 14.02 -6.68
N ASP A 80 2.23 13.78 -7.98
CA ASP A 80 1.40 14.38 -9.02
C ASP A 80 0.50 13.29 -9.61
N ASP A 81 -0.82 13.47 -9.46
CA ASP A 81 -1.84 12.50 -9.84
C ASP A 81 -2.69 13.06 -10.99
N ASN A 82 -2.65 12.37 -12.14
CA ASN A 82 -3.52 12.65 -13.29
C ASN A 82 -4.62 11.58 -13.35
N LEU A 83 -5.85 12.00 -13.05
CA LEU A 83 -6.99 11.12 -12.84
C LEU A 83 -7.94 11.21 -14.04
N ARG A 84 -8.46 10.08 -14.47
CA ARG A 84 -9.52 9.98 -15.47
C ARG A 84 -10.70 9.20 -14.93
N TYR A 85 -11.87 9.82 -14.98
CA TYR A 85 -13.12 9.22 -14.53
C TYR A 85 -14.27 9.65 -15.45
N HIS A 86 -14.97 8.69 -16.04
CA HIS A 86 -16.04 8.92 -17.04
C HIS A 86 -15.67 9.91 -18.16
N GLY A 87 -14.43 9.85 -18.65
CA GLY A 87 -13.92 10.71 -19.73
C GLY A 87 -13.49 12.12 -19.31
N SER A 88 -13.78 12.53 -18.07
CA SER A 88 -13.25 13.74 -17.46
C SER A 88 -11.82 13.52 -16.97
N THR A 89 -11.02 14.59 -16.93
CA THR A 89 -9.66 14.57 -16.38
C THR A 89 -9.58 15.50 -15.17
N SER A 90 -8.95 15.04 -14.10
CA SER A 90 -8.68 15.80 -12.89
C SER A 90 -7.20 15.71 -12.54
N TYR A 91 -6.68 16.72 -11.83
CA TYR A 91 -5.28 16.74 -11.42
C TYR A 91 -5.20 17.02 -9.93
N SER A 92 -4.37 16.26 -9.22
CA SER A 92 -4.02 16.51 -7.84
C SER A 92 -2.52 16.56 -7.65
N LYS A 93 -2.09 17.36 -6.68
CA LYS A 93 -0.69 17.51 -6.30
C LYS A 93 -0.58 17.56 -4.79
N SER A 94 0.33 16.76 -4.23
CA SER A 94 0.66 16.80 -2.81
C SER A 94 2.17 16.88 -2.61
N ASP A 95 2.57 17.66 -1.61
CA ASP A 95 3.96 17.86 -1.20
C ASP A 95 4.09 17.54 0.29
N GLU A 96 5.07 16.72 0.64
CA GLU A 96 5.30 16.28 2.01
C GLU A 96 6.79 16.33 2.35
N ILE A 97 7.09 16.62 3.61
CA ILE A 97 8.45 16.54 4.15
C ILE A 97 8.46 15.52 5.28
N ASP A 98 9.29 14.49 5.14
CA ASP A 98 9.45 13.45 6.15
C ASP A 98 10.92 13.16 6.48
N LEU A 99 11.11 12.42 7.57
CA LEU A 99 12.39 11.80 7.90
C LEU A 99 12.55 10.55 7.03
N GLY A 100 13.39 10.64 6.01
CA GLY A 100 13.59 9.52 5.09
C GLY A 100 14.29 8.32 5.74
N ASN A 101 15.37 8.58 6.48
CA ASN A 101 16.17 7.53 7.11
C ASN A 101 16.94 8.06 8.33
N VAL A 102 16.98 7.28 9.40
CA VAL A 102 17.81 7.54 10.58
C VAL A 102 18.45 6.23 10.99
N GLY A 103 19.76 6.22 11.18
CA GLY A 103 20.43 5.02 11.63
C GLY A 103 21.89 5.22 11.97
N GLY A 104 22.49 4.16 12.50
CA GLY A 104 23.91 4.13 12.82
C GLY A 104 24.44 2.71 12.83
N VAL A 105 25.75 2.60 12.62
CA VAL A 105 26.49 1.34 12.69
C VAL A 105 27.70 1.52 13.57
N PHE A 106 27.90 0.58 14.48
CA PHE A 106 29.10 0.43 15.28
C PHE A 106 29.95 -0.69 14.70
N VAL A 107 31.21 -0.38 14.40
CA VAL A 107 32.16 -1.32 13.80
C VAL A 107 33.20 -1.72 14.84
N PHE A 108 33.36 -3.02 15.04
CA PHE A 108 34.34 -3.63 15.93
C PHE A 108 35.33 -4.44 15.09
N GLN A 109 36.61 -4.08 15.16
CA GLN A 109 37.67 -4.78 14.42
C GLN A 109 38.27 -5.89 15.29
N GLY A 110 38.40 -7.09 14.71
CA GLY A 110 39.09 -8.22 15.33
C GLY A 110 40.61 -8.08 15.22
N SER A 111 41.36 -8.87 16.00
CA SER A 111 42.82 -8.98 15.85
C SER A 111 43.19 -9.63 14.51
N SER A 112 44.25 -9.15 13.87
CA SER A 112 44.67 -9.50 12.50
C SER A 112 44.87 -11.00 12.20
N ASP A 113 45.04 -11.85 13.22
CA ASP A 113 45.25 -13.30 13.07
C ASP A 113 43.97 -14.15 13.18
N LYS A 114 42.79 -13.54 13.28
CA LYS A 114 41.52 -14.28 13.41
C LYS A 114 40.76 -14.36 12.08
N LYS A 115 40.17 -15.52 11.83
CA LYS A 115 39.22 -15.77 10.72
C LYS A 115 38.00 -14.84 10.73
N LEU A 116 37.65 -14.26 11.89
CA LEU A 116 36.64 -13.20 12.00
C LEU A 116 37.39 -11.88 12.14
N SER A 117 37.42 -11.11 11.05
CA SER A 117 38.21 -9.88 10.94
C SER A 117 37.42 -8.66 11.43
N LYS A 118 36.09 -8.69 11.36
CA LYS A 118 35.23 -7.56 11.74
C LYS A 118 33.84 -8.03 12.17
N PHE A 119 33.25 -7.32 13.11
CA PHE A 119 31.87 -7.47 13.53
C PHE A 119 31.19 -6.08 13.58
N SER A 120 29.91 -6.01 13.24
CA SER A 120 29.14 -4.77 13.28
C SER A 120 27.76 -4.96 13.89
N LEU A 121 27.33 -3.92 14.59
CA LEU A 121 25.98 -3.78 15.12
C LEU A 121 25.36 -2.52 14.51
N GLY A 122 24.13 -2.63 14.01
CA GLY A 122 23.43 -1.53 13.39
C GLY A 122 22.02 -1.36 13.94
N LEU A 123 21.57 -0.11 13.94
CA LEU A 123 20.17 0.24 14.10
C LEU A 123 19.77 1.13 12.93
N ASN A 124 18.67 0.79 12.28
CA ASN A 124 18.18 1.53 11.12
C ASN A 124 16.67 1.67 11.17
N PHE A 125 16.18 2.90 11.03
CA PHE A 125 14.77 3.20 10.86
C PHE A 125 14.55 3.78 9.45
N ASN A 126 13.58 3.22 8.73
CA ASN A 126 13.16 3.75 7.44
C ASN A 126 11.64 3.69 7.31
N THR A 127 11.05 4.72 6.73
CA THR A 127 9.70 4.66 6.16
C THR A 127 9.77 3.75 4.93
N THR A 128 8.97 2.69 4.87
CA THR A 128 8.94 1.75 3.73
C THR A 128 7.96 2.24 2.67
N SER A 129 6.81 2.76 3.08
CA SER A 129 5.79 3.30 2.19
C SER A 129 5.07 4.47 2.85
N ASN A 130 4.72 5.46 2.07
CA ASN A 130 3.87 6.57 2.49
C ASN A 130 2.47 6.41 1.84
N PHE A 131 1.42 6.63 2.62
CA PHE A 131 0.03 6.46 2.17
C PHE A 131 -0.69 7.79 1.98
N ASP A 132 -0.04 8.92 2.19
CA ASP A 132 -0.63 10.24 1.99
C ASP A 132 -0.99 10.44 0.51
N ASN A 133 -2.29 10.62 0.29
CA ASN A 133 -2.85 10.92 -1.02
C ASN A 133 -4.22 11.58 -0.85
N ASN A 134 -4.49 12.62 -1.62
CA ASN A 134 -5.80 13.28 -1.61
C ASN A 134 -6.16 13.73 -3.01
N PHE A 135 -7.32 13.32 -3.50
CA PHE A 135 -7.84 13.80 -4.77
C PHE A 135 -9.37 13.82 -4.80
N VAL A 136 -9.88 14.63 -5.72
CA VAL A 136 -11.28 14.63 -6.12
C VAL A 136 -11.31 14.47 -7.63
N THR A 137 -12.13 13.54 -8.11
CA THR A 137 -12.38 13.37 -9.54
C THR A 137 -13.87 13.18 -9.77
N GLY A 138 -14.34 13.45 -10.97
CA GLY A 138 -15.77 13.36 -11.27
C GLY A 138 -16.03 13.37 -12.76
N GLY A 139 -17.24 12.97 -13.14
CA GLY A 139 -17.69 12.95 -14.53
C GLY A 139 -19.10 12.38 -14.67
N ILE A 140 -19.62 12.44 -15.89
CA ILE A 140 -21.00 12.01 -16.18
C ILE A 140 -21.06 10.51 -16.43
N SER A 141 -21.72 9.79 -15.53
CA SER A 141 -21.99 8.36 -15.63
C SER A 141 -23.39 8.08 -16.19
N ARG A 142 -23.59 6.85 -16.69
CA ARG A 142 -24.90 6.26 -16.98
C ARG A 142 -25.29 5.15 -15.99
N GLN A 143 -24.42 4.86 -15.04
CA GLN A 143 -24.64 3.89 -13.97
C GLN A 143 -24.72 4.65 -12.67
N SER A 144 -25.81 4.46 -11.92
CA SER A 144 -25.99 5.08 -10.62
C SER A 144 -25.29 4.29 -9.51
N VAL A 145 -25.03 4.98 -8.40
CA VAL A 145 -24.57 4.37 -7.16
C VAL A 145 -25.63 3.44 -6.56
N ASP A 146 -26.91 3.61 -6.92
CA ASP A 146 -28.02 2.76 -6.48
C ASP A 146 -27.78 1.25 -6.64
N ALA A 147 -27.13 0.85 -7.74
CA ALA A 147 -26.89 -0.52 -8.09
C ALA A 147 -25.94 -1.22 -7.10
N TYR A 148 -25.08 -0.45 -6.39
CA TYR A 148 -24.33 -0.97 -5.24
C TYR A 148 -25.29 -1.43 -4.13
N PHE A 149 -26.18 -0.55 -3.67
CA PHE A 149 -27.12 -0.85 -2.60
C PHE A 149 -28.11 -1.96 -3.00
N LEU A 150 -28.57 -1.93 -4.24
CA LEU A 150 -29.47 -2.94 -4.79
C LEU A 150 -28.81 -4.34 -4.83
N GLN A 151 -27.54 -4.40 -5.24
CA GLN A 151 -26.78 -5.66 -5.23
C GLN A 151 -26.63 -6.20 -3.80
N LYS A 152 -26.40 -5.33 -2.82
CA LYS A 152 -26.28 -5.71 -1.41
C LYS A 152 -27.60 -6.17 -0.80
N ALA A 153 -28.72 -5.54 -1.15
CA ALA A 153 -30.03 -5.84 -0.57
C ALA A 153 -30.69 -7.12 -1.11
N ASN A 154 -30.45 -7.48 -2.38
CA ASN A 154 -31.13 -8.62 -2.99
C ASN A 154 -30.82 -9.94 -2.26
N GLY A 155 -31.86 -10.60 -1.75
CA GLY A 155 -31.76 -11.80 -0.92
C GLY A 155 -31.86 -11.56 0.59
N ILE A 156 -31.82 -10.31 1.04
CA ILE A 156 -31.99 -9.93 2.45
C ILE A 156 -33.47 -9.68 2.72
N PRO A 157 -34.07 -10.33 3.74
CA PRO A 157 -35.45 -10.07 4.16
C PRO A 157 -35.70 -8.62 4.60
N LEU A 158 -36.84 -8.05 4.18
CA LEU A 158 -37.24 -6.68 4.51
C LEU A 158 -37.35 -6.44 6.02
N ASP A 159 -37.75 -7.46 6.79
CA ASP A 159 -37.85 -7.38 8.26
C ASP A 159 -36.52 -7.09 8.96
N GLN A 160 -35.39 -7.28 8.29
CA GLN A 160 -34.06 -6.93 8.79
C GLN A 160 -33.69 -5.47 8.51
N LEU A 161 -34.30 -4.84 7.50
CA LEU A 161 -33.96 -3.48 7.07
C LEU A 161 -34.92 -2.43 7.65
N GLN A 162 -36.07 -2.84 8.17
CA GLN A 162 -37.08 -1.97 8.79
C GLN A 162 -36.80 -1.73 10.27
N LEU A 163 -36.89 -0.46 10.70
CA LEU A 163 -36.84 -0.09 12.11
C LEU A 163 -38.10 -0.57 12.84
N ARG A 164 -37.92 -1.05 14.07
CA ARG A 164 -39.02 -1.34 15.00
C ARG A 164 -39.42 -0.09 15.79
N ASP A 165 -40.62 -0.09 16.37
CA ASP A 165 -41.21 1.07 17.07
C ASP A 165 -40.31 1.72 18.15
N ASP A 166 -39.44 0.93 18.80
CA ASP A 166 -38.53 1.39 19.87
C ASP A 166 -37.04 1.31 19.45
N GLU A 167 -36.73 1.21 18.16
CA GLU A 167 -35.37 1.04 17.62
C GLU A 167 -34.96 2.25 16.78
N ASN A 168 -33.72 2.71 16.91
CA ASN A 168 -33.18 3.78 16.08
C ASN A 168 -32.16 3.26 15.05
N ILE A 169 -31.73 4.14 14.13
CA ILE A 169 -30.77 3.81 13.07
C ILE A 169 -29.49 3.18 13.62
N ALA A 170 -28.94 3.71 14.73
CA ALA A 170 -27.71 3.22 15.31
C ALA A 170 -27.88 1.81 15.91
N ASP A 171 -29.01 1.56 16.58
CA ASP A 171 -29.32 0.28 17.20
C ASP A 171 -29.42 -0.84 16.15
N LEU A 172 -30.23 -0.65 15.10
CA LEU A 172 -30.40 -1.64 14.05
C LEU A 172 -29.11 -1.84 13.25
N TYR A 173 -28.42 -0.76 12.88
CA TYR A 173 -27.16 -0.84 12.15
C TYR A 173 -26.08 -1.61 12.92
N SER A 174 -25.96 -1.37 14.24
CA SER A 174 -25.04 -2.13 15.11
C SER A 174 -25.44 -3.60 15.19
N PHE A 175 -26.73 -3.89 15.37
CA PHE A 175 -27.24 -5.25 15.41
C PHE A 175 -26.97 -6.02 14.11
N LEU A 176 -27.18 -5.38 12.95
CA LEU A 176 -26.89 -5.98 11.64
C LEU A 176 -25.40 -6.31 11.48
N GLY A 177 -24.52 -5.39 11.89
CA GLY A 177 -23.07 -5.63 11.84
C GLY A 177 -22.61 -6.79 12.73
N GLU A 178 -23.19 -6.93 13.92
CA GLU A 178 -22.82 -7.98 14.87
C GLU A 178 -23.38 -9.36 14.51
N ASN A 179 -24.57 -9.42 13.91
CA ASN A 179 -25.32 -10.67 13.77
C ASN A 179 -25.41 -11.18 12.32
N PHE A 180 -25.22 -10.32 11.33
CA PHE A 180 -25.36 -10.67 9.92
C PHE A 180 -24.13 -10.32 9.10
N GLY A 181 -23.69 -9.06 9.15
CA GLY A 181 -22.43 -8.63 8.55
C GLY A 181 -22.53 -7.33 7.74
N PHE A 182 -21.53 -7.16 6.87
CA PHE A 182 -21.31 -5.93 6.11
C PHE A 182 -22.39 -5.68 5.06
N ASP A 183 -22.83 -6.72 4.35
CA ASP A 183 -23.79 -6.59 3.25
C ASP A 183 -25.17 -6.13 3.77
N GLU A 184 -25.62 -6.63 4.91
CA GLU A 184 -26.84 -6.20 5.59
C GLU A 184 -26.76 -4.75 6.07
N GLN A 185 -25.60 -4.32 6.58
CA GLN A 185 -25.38 -2.90 6.89
C GLN A 185 -25.47 -2.02 5.64
N GLN A 186 -24.94 -2.48 4.49
CA GLN A 186 -25.03 -1.70 3.24
C GLN A 186 -26.47 -1.63 2.73
N ALA A 187 -27.17 -2.77 2.71
CA ALA A 187 -28.58 -2.84 2.33
C ALA A 187 -29.45 -1.94 3.21
N PHE A 188 -29.21 -1.94 4.52
CA PHE A 188 -29.90 -1.07 5.47
C PHE A 188 -29.66 0.40 5.20
N LEU A 189 -28.41 0.82 4.93
CA LEU A 189 -28.10 2.20 4.55
C LEU A 189 -28.91 2.59 3.31
N GLY A 190 -28.86 1.77 2.25
CA GLY A 190 -29.59 2.04 1.01
C GLY A 190 -31.11 2.11 1.19
N TYR A 191 -31.68 1.23 2.01
CA TYR A 191 -33.12 1.17 2.29
C TYR A 191 -33.58 2.36 3.14
N GLN A 192 -32.96 2.59 4.31
CA GLN A 192 -33.33 3.71 5.18
C GLN A 192 -32.99 5.08 4.57
N GLY A 193 -32.05 5.10 3.61
CA GLY A 193 -31.68 6.30 2.86
C GLY A 193 -32.55 6.55 1.63
N TYR A 194 -33.58 5.73 1.37
CA TYR A 194 -34.43 5.84 0.19
C TYR A 194 -33.66 5.78 -1.15
N VAL A 195 -32.56 5.03 -1.21
CA VAL A 195 -31.91 4.71 -2.48
C VAL A 195 -32.61 3.53 -3.14
N ILE A 196 -33.07 2.57 -2.34
CA ILE A 196 -33.80 1.38 -2.77
C ILE A 196 -35.06 1.20 -1.94
N GLU A 197 -36.03 0.47 -2.48
CA GLU A 197 -37.30 0.14 -1.82
C GLU A 197 -37.67 -1.32 -2.09
N ALA A 198 -38.45 -1.92 -1.19
CA ALA A 198 -38.94 -3.28 -1.31
C ALA A 198 -40.06 -3.38 -2.36
N ASN A 199 -40.04 -4.44 -3.18
CA ASN A 199 -41.10 -4.69 -4.16
C ASN A 199 -42.49 -4.86 -3.51
N GLN A 200 -42.53 -5.35 -2.28
CA GLN A 200 -43.76 -5.56 -1.51
C GLN A 200 -43.52 -5.20 -0.05
N ASP A 201 -44.53 -4.58 0.57
CA ASP A 201 -44.62 -4.38 2.02
C ASP A 201 -45.00 -5.72 2.71
N ASP A 202 -44.09 -6.69 2.62
CA ASP A 202 -44.13 -8.00 3.28
C ASP A 202 -42.79 -8.19 4.02
N PRO A 203 -42.81 -8.51 5.32
CA PRO A 203 -41.59 -8.80 6.09
C PRO A 203 -40.65 -9.84 5.43
N ASN A 204 -41.19 -10.76 4.63
CA ASN A 204 -40.43 -11.80 3.94
C ASN A 204 -39.97 -11.39 2.52
N ASN A 205 -40.24 -10.16 2.08
CA ASN A 205 -39.74 -9.66 0.81
C ASN A 205 -38.21 -9.71 0.78
N THR A 206 -37.65 -10.23 -0.32
CA THR A 206 -36.19 -10.27 -0.55
C THR A 206 -35.79 -9.62 -1.87
N GLU A 207 -36.73 -8.95 -2.54
CA GLU A 207 -36.53 -8.32 -3.83
C GLU A 207 -36.74 -6.81 -3.72
N TYR A 208 -35.80 -6.05 -4.26
CA TYR A 208 -35.78 -4.59 -4.14
C TYR A 208 -35.73 -3.94 -5.52
N PHE A 209 -36.11 -2.68 -5.59
CA PHE A 209 -35.97 -1.83 -6.76
C PHE A 209 -35.34 -0.49 -6.39
N SER A 210 -34.78 0.21 -7.38
CA SER A 210 -34.16 1.52 -7.18
C SER A 210 -35.20 2.63 -7.13
N LEU A 211 -35.01 3.58 -6.21
CA LEU A 211 -35.73 4.85 -6.18
C LEU A 211 -35.02 5.94 -7.01
N VAL A 212 -33.90 5.60 -7.65
CA VAL A 212 -33.20 6.46 -8.60
C VAL A 212 -33.69 6.16 -10.01
N GLU A 213 -34.17 7.18 -10.71
CA GLU A 213 -34.60 7.02 -12.11
C GLU A 213 -33.40 6.80 -13.05
N ASP A 214 -33.63 6.06 -14.13
CA ASP A 214 -32.66 5.91 -15.22
C ASP A 214 -32.28 7.28 -15.81
N GLY A 215 -30.98 7.50 -16.04
CA GLY A 215 -30.54 8.76 -16.62
C GLY A 215 -29.03 8.92 -16.70
N THR A 216 -28.60 10.18 -16.52
CA THR A 216 -27.19 10.54 -16.42
C THR A 216 -26.92 11.15 -15.06
N PHE A 217 -25.78 10.77 -14.51
CA PHE A 217 -25.42 11.05 -13.13
C PHE A 217 -24.11 11.84 -13.12
N ASP A 218 -24.13 13.03 -12.54
CA ASP A 218 -22.89 13.75 -12.23
C ASP A 218 -22.30 13.13 -10.97
N GLN A 219 -21.29 12.28 -11.16
CA GLN A 219 -20.63 11.56 -10.09
C GLN A 219 -19.31 12.24 -9.73
N GLN A 220 -19.08 12.42 -8.43
CA GLN A 220 -17.83 12.89 -7.87
C GLN A 220 -17.33 11.88 -6.84
N TYR A 221 -16.07 11.48 -6.97
CA TYR A 221 -15.38 10.64 -6.01
C TYR A 221 -14.28 11.42 -5.31
N ARG A 222 -14.39 11.51 -3.98
CA ARG A 222 -13.38 12.08 -3.09
C ARG A 222 -12.63 10.94 -2.41
N TYR A 223 -11.31 10.99 -2.49
CA TYR A 223 -10.42 10.00 -1.90
C TYR A 223 -9.35 10.74 -1.09
N ASN A 224 -9.26 10.42 0.19
CA ASN A 224 -8.24 10.97 1.08
C ASN A 224 -7.66 9.84 1.93
N THR A 225 -6.34 9.70 1.91
CA THR A 225 -5.62 8.73 2.71
C THR A 225 -4.44 9.37 3.40
N THR A 226 -4.14 8.88 4.60
CA THR A 226 -2.95 9.28 5.35
C THR A 226 -2.30 8.09 6.03
N GLY A 227 -1.05 8.25 6.43
CA GLY A 227 -0.32 7.30 7.26
C GLY A 227 0.88 6.69 6.55
N LEU A 228 1.50 5.70 7.18
CA LEU A 228 2.75 5.12 6.68
C LEU A 228 2.94 3.67 7.09
N ASN A 229 3.82 2.99 6.35
CA ASN A 229 4.45 1.75 6.76
C ASN A 229 5.90 2.06 7.16
N GLY A 230 6.31 1.61 8.34
CA GLY A 230 7.62 1.87 8.89
C GLY A 230 8.34 0.60 9.31
N LYS A 231 9.67 0.59 9.18
CA LYS A 231 10.53 -0.53 9.53
C LYS A 231 11.67 -0.09 10.44
N LEU A 232 11.79 -0.75 11.59
CA LEU A 232 12.95 -0.66 12.48
C LEU A 232 13.75 -1.96 12.39
N SER A 233 15.00 -1.85 11.97
CA SER A 233 15.92 -2.98 11.78
C SER A 233 17.02 -2.96 12.83
N PHE A 234 17.13 -4.04 13.60
CA PHE A 234 18.34 -4.36 14.36
C PHE A 234 19.23 -5.27 13.52
N ASN A 235 20.45 -4.83 13.28
CA ASN A 235 21.38 -5.48 12.36
C ASN A 235 22.60 -6.03 13.10
N ILE A 236 22.98 -7.24 12.71
CA ILE A 236 24.22 -7.90 13.11
C ILE A 236 24.93 -8.36 11.84
N ALA A 237 26.21 -8.03 11.66
CA ALA A 237 26.98 -8.60 10.57
C ALA A 237 28.43 -8.88 10.97
N THR A 238 29.06 -9.76 10.19
CA THR A 238 30.45 -10.15 10.38
C THR A 238 31.17 -10.25 9.05
N GLN A 239 32.46 -10.00 9.08
CA GLN A 239 33.39 -10.27 8.01
C GLN A 239 34.20 -11.52 8.36
N TYR A 240 34.12 -12.54 7.51
CA TYR A 240 34.94 -13.73 7.56
C TYR A 240 36.10 -13.57 6.58
N GLU A 241 37.32 -13.60 7.13
CA GLU A 241 38.57 -13.26 6.44
C GLU A 241 38.42 -11.91 5.73
N ASP A 242 38.83 -11.80 4.46
CA ASP A 242 38.72 -10.57 3.68
C ASP A 242 37.75 -10.64 2.51
N TRP A 243 37.15 -11.81 2.29
CA TRP A 243 36.35 -12.09 1.09
C TRP A 243 34.86 -12.28 1.36
N LEU A 244 34.43 -12.71 2.55
CA LEU A 244 33.02 -13.01 2.83
C LEU A 244 32.45 -12.12 3.93
N TYR A 245 31.27 -11.58 3.69
CA TYR A 245 30.48 -10.82 4.64
C TYR A 245 29.14 -11.52 4.81
N LEU A 246 28.68 -11.66 6.05
CA LEU A 246 27.40 -12.27 6.40
C LEU A 246 26.65 -11.33 7.35
N GLY A 247 25.33 -11.26 7.20
CA GLY A 247 24.51 -10.43 8.08
C GLY A 247 23.12 -10.98 8.31
N LEU A 248 22.53 -10.51 9.41
CA LEU A 248 21.18 -10.79 9.87
C LEU A 248 20.51 -9.46 10.26
N ASN A 249 19.28 -9.26 9.80
CA ASN A 249 18.39 -8.24 10.36
C ASN A 249 17.22 -8.91 11.08
N LEU A 250 16.85 -8.36 12.23
CA LEU A 250 15.56 -8.58 12.87
C LEU A 250 14.78 -7.28 12.76
N ASN A 251 13.57 -7.36 12.22
CA ASN A 251 12.79 -6.19 11.83
C ASN A 251 11.47 -6.15 12.59
N SER A 252 11.17 -5.00 13.19
CA SER A 252 9.83 -4.62 13.61
C SER A 252 9.21 -3.75 12.53
N HIS A 253 7.97 -4.05 12.16
CA HIS A 253 7.18 -3.29 11.21
C HIS A 253 5.96 -2.73 11.91
N PHE A 254 5.47 -1.61 11.39
CA PHE A 254 4.19 -1.05 11.80
C PHE A 254 3.52 -0.37 10.61
N ILE A 255 2.20 -0.50 10.58
CA ILE A 255 1.31 0.09 9.59
C ILE A 255 0.32 0.96 10.36
N ASN A 256 0.16 2.20 9.90
CA ASN A 256 -0.98 3.02 10.22
C ASN A 256 -1.52 3.59 8.92
N TYR A 257 -2.80 3.39 8.68
CA TYR A 257 -3.46 3.79 7.45
C TYR A 257 -4.87 4.26 7.77
N ASP A 258 -5.16 5.51 7.45
CA ASP A 258 -6.48 6.09 7.52
C ASP A 258 -6.96 6.40 6.10
N LYS A 259 -8.18 6.00 5.77
CA LYS A 259 -8.81 6.20 4.46
C LYS A 259 -10.19 6.77 4.64
N PHE A 260 -10.44 7.90 3.99
CA PHE A 260 -11.75 8.45 3.77
C PHE A 260 -12.10 8.43 2.29
N THR A 261 -13.27 7.89 1.97
CA THR A 261 -13.84 7.97 0.63
C THR A 261 -15.25 8.51 0.69
N GLU A 262 -15.62 9.33 -0.29
CA GLU A 262 -17.01 9.72 -0.51
C GLU A 262 -17.31 9.63 -2.00
N ILE A 263 -18.42 8.98 -2.33
CA ILE A 263 -19.02 9.12 -3.65
C ILE A 263 -20.27 10.00 -3.51
N SER A 264 -20.29 11.07 -4.29
CA SER A 264 -21.43 11.97 -4.44
C SER A 264 -21.98 11.79 -5.84
N GLU A 265 -23.29 11.66 -5.95
CA GLU A 265 -23.99 11.48 -7.20
C GLU A 265 -25.18 12.43 -7.27
N LEU A 266 -25.28 13.21 -8.35
CA LEU A 266 -26.43 14.03 -8.66
C LEU A 266 -27.06 13.57 -9.98
N HIS A 267 -28.32 13.14 -9.93
CA HIS A 267 -29.10 12.82 -11.11
C HIS A 267 -29.41 14.11 -11.88
N SER A 268 -29.02 14.17 -13.16
CA SER A 268 -29.05 15.41 -13.95
C SER A 268 -30.45 15.84 -14.43
N ASN A 269 -31.40 14.92 -14.59
CA ASN A 269 -32.76 15.19 -15.10
C ASN A 269 -33.83 14.31 -14.42
N THR A 270 -34.17 14.57 -13.16
CA THR A 270 -35.22 13.80 -12.45
C THR A 270 -36.62 14.30 -12.76
N SER A 271 -37.61 13.40 -12.64
CA SER A 271 -39.01 13.80 -12.50
C SER A 271 -39.27 14.54 -11.19
N ASN A 272 -40.33 15.35 -11.13
CA ASN A 272 -40.72 16.06 -9.91
C ASN A 272 -41.63 15.17 -9.03
N ASP A 273 -41.07 14.11 -8.47
CA ASP A 273 -41.72 13.11 -7.62
C ASP A 273 -40.97 12.98 -6.28
N PRO A 274 -41.61 13.22 -5.13
CA PRO A 274 -40.95 13.12 -3.82
C PRO A 274 -40.39 11.73 -3.49
N ASN A 275 -40.83 10.67 -4.17
CA ASN A 275 -40.33 9.31 -3.98
C ASN A 275 -39.09 9.00 -4.83
N VAL A 276 -38.67 9.92 -5.71
CA VAL A 276 -37.49 9.74 -6.57
C VAL A 276 -36.28 10.37 -5.88
N THR A 277 -35.24 9.56 -5.70
CA THR A 277 -33.95 10.03 -5.18
C THR A 277 -33.14 10.68 -6.29
N SER A 278 -32.75 11.94 -6.06
CA SER A 278 -32.03 12.78 -7.02
C SER A 278 -30.56 12.99 -6.67
N ARG A 279 -30.19 12.82 -5.40
CA ARG A 279 -28.80 12.90 -4.96
C ARG A 279 -28.48 11.86 -3.91
N ILE A 280 -27.28 11.29 -3.99
CA ILE A 280 -26.72 10.33 -3.03
C ILE A 280 -25.31 10.78 -2.66
N ASP A 281 -25.04 10.93 -1.37
CA ASP A 281 -23.70 11.14 -0.83
C ASP A 281 -23.40 9.97 0.13
N PHE A 282 -22.46 9.11 -0.25
CA PHE A 282 -22.08 7.93 0.52
C PHE A 282 -20.63 8.02 0.98
N GLY A 283 -20.44 8.19 2.29
CA GLY A 283 -19.14 8.39 2.91
C GLY A 283 -18.68 7.20 3.74
N ASN A 284 -17.38 6.91 3.68
CA ASN A 284 -16.74 5.77 4.32
C ASN A 284 -15.43 6.20 4.98
N ASN A 285 -15.23 5.83 6.23
CA ASN A 285 -13.94 5.88 6.90
C ASN A 285 -13.47 4.46 7.19
N LEU A 286 -12.20 4.19 6.91
CA LEU A 286 -11.48 2.98 7.30
C LEU A 286 -10.21 3.39 8.04
N ARG A 287 -9.97 2.76 9.18
CA ARG A 287 -8.72 2.85 9.90
C ARG A 287 -8.11 1.46 10.02
N THR A 288 -6.87 1.33 9.57
CA THR A 288 -6.10 0.08 9.66
C THR A 288 -4.83 0.33 10.45
N ASN A 289 -4.61 -0.48 11.48
CA ASN A 289 -3.34 -0.54 12.19
C ASN A 289 -2.76 -1.94 12.07
N GLY A 290 -1.44 -2.04 12.01
CA GLY A 290 -0.78 -3.34 12.06
C GLY A 290 0.59 -3.26 12.70
N ASP A 291 0.94 -4.32 13.43
CA ASP A 291 2.28 -4.56 13.94
C ASP A 291 2.81 -5.85 13.33
N GLY A 292 4.10 -5.89 13.01
CA GLY A 292 4.65 -7.05 12.33
C GLY A 292 6.12 -7.32 12.59
N PHE A 293 6.50 -8.55 12.29
CA PHE A 293 7.88 -9.02 12.41
C PHE A 293 8.37 -9.61 11.09
N SER A 294 9.64 -9.36 10.77
CA SER A 294 10.34 -10.09 9.72
C SER A 294 11.82 -10.23 10.02
N PHE A 295 12.52 -11.09 9.28
CA PHE A 295 13.96 -11.19 9.32
C PHE A 295 14.56 -11.18 7.92
N GLN A 296 15.83 -10.82 7.82
CA GLN A 296 16.58 -10.87 6.57
C GLN A 296 17.93 -11.54 6.80
N LEU A 297 18.37 -12.32 5.82
CA LEU A 297 19.71 -12.91 5.77
C LEU A 297 20.44 -12.36 4.54
N GLY A 298 21.68 -11.94 4.74
CA GLY A 298 22.48 -11.30 3.69
C GLY A 298 23.87 -11.89 3.60
N ALA A 299 24.39 -11.97 2.39
CA ALA A 299 25.79 -12.29 2.12
C ALA A 299 26.36 -11.34 1.06
N ILE A 300 27.63 -10.97 1.20
CA ILE A 300 28.42 -10.30 0.17
C ILE A 300 29.76 -11.02 0.06
N ALA A 301 30.12 -11.46 -1.14
CA ALA A 301 31.40 -12.08 -1.44
C ALA A 301 32.23 -11.16 -2.35
N LYS A 302 33.51 -10.99 -2.04
CA LYS A 302 34.48 -10.33 -2.94
C LYS A 302 35.12 -11.39 -3.83
N ALA A 303 34.93 -11.24 -5.14
CA ALA A 303 35.59 -12.03 -6.16
C ALA A 303 36.75 -11.20 -6.73
N GLY A 304 37.92 -11.31 -6.08
CA GLY A 304 39.05 -10.42 -6.34
C GLY A 304 38.80 -8.98 -5.87
N ASP A 305 39.56 -8.03 -6.40
CA ASP A 305 39.53 -6.64 -5.94
C ASP A 305 38.43 -5.78 -6.59
N TYR A 306 37.89 -6.25 -7.71
CA TYR A 306 37.02 -5.46 -8.58
C TYR A 306 35.56 -5.91 -8.55
N VAL A 307 35.27 -7.15 -8.17
CA VAL A 307 33.91 -7.70 -8.27
C VAL A 307 33.38 -8.06 -6.88
N ARG A 308 32.14 -7.66 -6.62
CA ARG A 308 31.37 -8.12 -5.46
C ARG A 308 30.09 -8.79 -5.93
N LEU A 309 29.74 -9.88 -5.26
CA LEU A 309 28.50 -10.61 -5.46
C LEU A 309 27.70 -10.56 -4.16
N GLY A 310 26.43 -10.20 -4.26
CA GLY A 310 25.52 -10.13 -3.11
C GLY A 310 24.35 -11.09 -3.28
N TYR A 311 23.88 -11.62 -2.16
CA TYR A 311 22.61 -12.32 -2.08
C TYR A 311 21.89 -11.94 -0.80
N THR A 312 20.59 -11.67 -0.91
CA THR A 312 19.71 -11.42 0.24
C THR A 312 18.47 -12.31 0.15
N TYR A 313 18.08 -12.87 1.28
CA TYR A 313 16.76 -13.42 1.51
C TYR A 313 16.02 -12.54 2.52
N GLN A 314 14.85 -12.05 2.14
CA GLN A 314 13.91 -11.38 3.03
C GLN A 314 12.74 -12.31 3.29
N SER A 315 12.49 -12.62 4.56
CA SER A 315 11.32 -13.40 4.96
C SER A 315 10.03 -12.62 4.63
N PRO A 316 8.88 -13.31 4.60
CA PRO A 316 7.60 -12.66 4.80
C PRO A 316 7.63 -11.76 6.03
N THR A 317 6.86 -10.69 6.01
CA THR A 317 6.45 -9.98 7.22
C THR A 317 5.14 -10.58 7.69
N TRP A 318 5.10 -11.00 8.95
CA TRP A 318 3.88 -11.47 9.59
C TRP A 318 3.31 -10.32 10.40
N PHE A 319 2.15 -9.83 9.97
CA PHE A 319 1.42 -8.76 10.62
C PHE A 319 0.26 -9.31 11.45
N ASN A 320 -0.01 -8.66 12.58
CA ASN A 320 -1.32 -8.63 13.20
C ASN A 320 -2.02 -7.35 12.76
N MET A 321 -3.22 -7.47 12.21
CA MET A 321 -3.97 -6.36 11.61
C MET A 321 -5.24 -6.11 12.41
N PHE A 322 -5.56 -4.84 12.55
CA PHE A 322 -6.75 -4.34 13.23
C PHE A 322 -7.42 -3.29 12.36
N GLU A 323 -8.73 -3.41 12.18
CA GLU A 323 -9.51 -2.53 11.29
C GLU A 323 -10.77 -2.02 11.97
N GLU A 324 -11.06 -0.75 11.72
CA GLU A 324 -12.28 -0.07 12.14
C GLU A 324 -12.90 0.63 10.94
N THR A 325 -14.23 0.57 10.81
CA THR A 325 -14.95 1.34 9.80
C THR A 325 -16.10 2.16 10.40
N SER A 326 -16.44 3.25 9.72
CA SER A 326 -17.67 3.99 9.96
C SER A 326 -18.19 4.53 8.64
N GLN A 327 -19.50 4.62 8.49
CA GLN A 327 -20.14 4.99 7.23
C GLN A 327 -21.31 5.94 7.48
N TYR A 328 -21.67 6.71 6.47
CA TYR A 328 -22.93 7.45 6.42
C TYR A 328 -23.47 7.47 5.00
N LEU A 329 -24.79 7.62 4.89
CA LEU A 329 -25.48 7.86 3.64
C LEU A 329 -26.40 9.07 3.80
N GLU A 330 -26.30 10.02 2.88
CA GLU A 330 -27.19 11.16 2.78
C GLU A 330 -27.83 11.18 1.40
N THR A 331 -29.13 11.47 1.35
CA THR A 331 -29.87 11.52 0.10
C THR A 331 -30.77 12.75 0.02
N TYR A 332 -31.09 13.14 -1.21
CA TYR A 332 -32.11 14.14 -1.49
C TYR A 332 -33.13 13.61 -2.48
N SER A 333 -34.42 13.75 -2.18
CA SER A 333 -35.46 13.53 -3.19
C SER A 333 -35.42 14.61 -4.27
N SER A 334 -36.04 14.36 -5.42
CA SER A 334 -36.09 15.34 -6.52
C SER A 334 -36.90 16.59 -6.18
N THR A 335 -37.69 16.56 -5.12
CA THR A 335 -38.41 17.72 -4.56
C THR A 335 -37.62 18.47 -3.49
N GLY A 336 -36.43 17.97 -3.11
CA GLY A 336 -35.50 18.60 -2.17
C GLY A 336 -35.65 18.15 -0.71
N GLU A 337 -36.40 17.09 -0.43
CA GLU A 337 -36.43 16.48 0.90
C GLU A 337 -35.08 15.81 1.20
N PHE A 338 -34.55 16.02 2.41
CA PHE A 338 -33.24 15.52 2.83
C PHE A 338 -33.39 14.39 3.84
N VAL A 339 -32.68 13.29 3.61
CA VAL A 339 -32.59 12.16 4.53
C VAL A 339 -31.12 11.91 4.86
N SER A 340 -30.82 11.70 6.15
CA SER A 340 -29.48 11.37 6.62
C SER A 340 -29.52 10.09 7.45
N VAL A 341 -28.87 9.06 6.95
CA VAL A 341 -28.61 7.80 7.64
C VAL A 341 -27.15 7.83 8.10
N SER A 342 -26.94 8.41 9.28
CA SER A 342 -25.65 8.42 9.97
C SER A 342 -25.74 7.59 11.25
N PRO A 343 -25.41 6.29 11.20
CA PRO A 343 -25.47 5.43 12.39
C PRO A 343 -24.57 5.91 13.54
N ASN A 344 -23.49 6.63 13.24
CA ASN A 344 -22.44 7.00 14.21
C ASN A 344 -21.89 5.79 14.99
N ILE A 345 -21.86 4.63 14.33
CA ILE A 345 -21.30 3.38 14.84
C ILE A 345 -19.90 3.19 14.23
N ILE A 346 -18.95 2.78 15.08
CA ILE A 346 -17.64 2.30 14.66
C ILE A 346 -17.70 0.78 14.68
N ASN A 347 -17.68 0.17 13.50
CA ASN A 347 -17.54 -1.28 13.37
C ASN A 347 -16.08 -1.64 13.67
N VAL A 348 -15.88 -2.52 14.66
CA VAL A 348 -14.55 -3.02 15.03
C VAL A 348 -14.45 -4.47 14.59
N TYR A 349 -13.56 -4.75 13.65
CA TYR A 349 -13.40 -6.11 13.11
C TYR A 349 -12.46 -6.94 13.99
N PRO A 350 -12.67 -8.27 14.05
CA PRO A 350 -11.72 -9.17 14.70
C PRO A 350 -10.31 -9.02 14.10
N GLU A 351 -9.30 -9.07 14.96
CA GLU A 351 -7.90 -9.09 14.52
C GLU A 351 -7.64 -10.27 13.59
N TYR A 352 -6.88 -10.03 12.52
CA TYR A 352 -6.50 -11.06 11.55
C TYR A 352 -5.01 -11.00 11.25
N ASN A 353 -4.44 -12.12 10.80
CA ASN A 353 -3.03 -12.14 10.43
C ASN A 353 -2.87 -11.95 8.91
N PHE A 354 -2.04 -10.98 8.54
CA PHE A 354 -1.66 -10.71 7.17
C PHE A 354 -0.19 -11.08 6.97
N GLN A 355 0.13 -11.78 5.88
CA GLN A 355 1.48 -12.22 5.57
C GLN A 355 1.88 -11.75 4.17
N THR A 356 2.92 -10.92 4.10
CA THR A 356 3.51 -10.46 2.83
C THR A 356 4.29 -11.58 2.14
N PRO A 357 4.64 -11.47 0.85
CA PRO A 357 5.51 -12.44 0.22
C PRO A 357 6.96 -12.31 0.71
N SER A 358 7.76 -13.35 0.48
CA SER A 358 9.22 -13.28 0.63
C SER A 358 9.88 -12.71 -0.62
N THR A 359 11.07 -12.13 -0.46
CA THR A 359 11.85 -11.58 -1.58
C THR A 359 13.25 -12.19 -1.59
N HIS A 360 13.72 -12.55 -2.79
CA HIS A 360 15.09 -12.97 -3.04
C HIS A 360 15.78 -11.95 -3.93
N THR A 361 16.97 -11.48 -3.53
CA THR A 361 17.73 -10.50 -4.29
C THR A 361 19.12 -11.03 -4.61
N GLY A 362 19.47 -11.05 -5.89
CA GLY A 362 20.84 -11.27 -6.37
C GLY A 362 21.46 -9.95 -6.82
N SER A 363 22.73 -9.75 -6.49
CA SER A 363 23.41 -8.48 -6.71
C SER A 363 24.81 -8.66 -7.26
N VAL A 364 25.25 -7.71 -8.10
CA VAL A 364 26.62 -7.63 -8.60
C VAL A 364 27.11 -6.19 -8.57
N ALA A 365 28.37 -5.98 -8.19
CA ALA A 365 29.01 -4.69 -8.29
C ALA A 365 30.42 -4.79 -8.85
N PHE A 366 30.77 -3.84 -9.71
CA PHE A 366 32.08 -3.64 -10.29
C PHE A 366 32.69 -2.35 -9.72
N LEU A 367 33.87 -2.46 -9.14
CA LEU A 367 34.61 -1.36 -8.52
C LEU A 367 35.76 -0.95 -9.43
N PHE A 368 35.88 0.35 -9.71
CA PHE A 368 36.97 0.92 -10.50
C PHE A 368 37.95 1.65 -9.56
N GLY A 369 38.58 0.85 -8.69
CA GLY A 369 39.46 1.35 -7.64
C GLY A 369 38.73 2.29 -6.67
N LYS A 370 39.31 3.47 -6.43
CA LYS A 370 38.71 4.49 -5.54
C LYS A 370 37.86 5.51 -6.29
N ASN A 371 37.83 5.44 -7.62
CA ASN A 371 37.32 6.51 -8.49
C ASN A 371 35.89 6.26 -8.97
N GLY A 372 35.36 5.04 -8.84
CA GLY A 372 33.97 4.80 -9.18
C GLY A 372 33.54 3.35 -9.06
N LEU A 373 32.26 3.12 -9.35
CA LEU A 373 31.62 1.81 -9.30
C LEU A 373 30.38 1.78 -10.20
N ILE A 374 29.97 0.56 -10.58
CA ILE A 374 28.68 0.24 -11.16
C ILE A 374 28.10 -0.93 -10.36
N SER A 375 26.80 -0.90 -10.08
CA SER A 375 26.12 -1.93 -9.30
C SER A 375 24.75 -2.21 -9.88
N GLY A 376 24.32 -3.46 -9.76
CA GLY A 376 23.01 -3.92 -10.19
C GLY A 376 22.42 -4.95 -9.24
N ASP A 377 21.11 -4.84 -9.01
CA ASP A 377 20.31 -5.75 -8.18
C ASP A 377 19.15 -6.29 -9.00
N LEU A 378 18.87 -7.59 -8.87
CA LEU A 378 17.68 -8.26 -9.38
C LEU A 378 16.94 -8.89 -8.20
N SER A 379 15.72 -8.42 -7.95
CA SER A 379 14.85 -8.96 -6.89
C SER A 379 13.68 -9.72 -7.51
N LEU A 380 13.31 -10.84 -6.90
CA LEU A 380 12.15 -11.65 -7.26
C LEU A 380 11.23 -11.76 -6.04
N THR A 381 9.99 -11.31 -6.21
CA THR A 381 8.93 -11.37 -5.20
C THR A 381 7.71 -12.03 -5.81
N ASP A 382 7.19 -13.06 -5.15
CA ASP A 382 6.00 -13.78 -5.61
C ASP A 382 4.76 -13.31 -4.84
N TYR A 383 4.04 -12.34 -5.41
CA TYR A 383 2.88 -11.73 -4.76
C TYR A 383 1.67 -12.68 -4.65
N GLY A 384 1.60 -13.73 -5.47
CA GLY A 384 0.58 -14.78 -5.32
C GLY A 384 0.70 -15.56 -4.00
N ASN A 385 1.80 -15.40 -3.26
CA ASN A 385 1.99 -16.00 -1.93
C ASN A 385 1.57 -15.09 -0.76
N VAL A 386 0.96 -13.92 -1.03
CA VAL A 386 0.31 -13.14 0.03
C VAL A 386 -0.77 -13.98 0.70
N GLN A 387 -0.87 -13.92 2.04
CA GLN A 387 -1.83 -14.74 2.78
C GLN A 387 -2.55 -13.95 3.87
N PHE A 388 -3.87 -14.03 3.88
CA PHE A 388 -4.74 -13.70 4.99
C PHE A 388 -5.05 -14.95 5.82
N LYS A 389 -5.15 -14.80 7.14
CA LYS A 389 -5.30 -15.88 8.10
C LYS A 389 -6.34 -15.51 9.16
N PRO A 390 -7.07 -16.50 9.71
CA PRO A 390 -6.73 -17.94 9.69
C PRO A 390 -7.17 -18.69 8.43
N LYS A 391 -6.34 -19.62 7.94
CA LYS A 391 -6.56 -20.35 6.67
C LYS A 391 -7.77 -21.28 6.65
N ASN A 392 -8.32 -21.61 7.82
CA ASN A 392 -9.49 -22.48 7.94
C ASN A 392 -10.81 -21.71 7.86
N ASP A 393 -10.75 -20.38 7.80
CA ASP A 393 -11.90 -19.54 7.53
C ASP A 393 -12.20 -19.50 6.02
N LEU A 394 -13.46 -19.71 5.64
CA LEU A 394 -13.88 -19.82 4.23
C LEU A 394 -13.74 -18.49 3.48
N PHE A 395 -13.92 -17.36 4.16
CA PHE A 395 -13.75 -16.03 3.57
C PHE A 395 -12.27 -15.80 3.23
N PHE A 396 -11.36 -16.07 4.19
CA PHE A 396 -9.92 -15.93 3.93
C PHE A 396 -9.38 -16.97 2.93
N GLN A 397 -9.95 -18.18 2.85
CA GLN A 397 -9.60 -19.13 1.79
C GLN A 397 -9.91 -18.56 0.41
N SER A 398 -11.15 -18.11 0.21
CA SER A 398 -11.59 -17.55 -1.07
C SER A 398 -10.77 -16.33 -1.47
N LEU A 399 -10.45 -15.46 -0.51
CA LEU A 399 -9.59 -14.30 -0.73
C LEU A 399 -8.17 -14.71 -1.15
N ASN A 400 -7.57 -15.69 -0.47
CA ASN A 400 -6.22 -16.17 -0.82
C ASN A 400 -6.20 -16.84 -2.21
N ASP A 401 -7.25 -17.57 -2.57
CA ASP A 401 -7.38 -18.16 -3.90
C ASP A 401 -7.47 -17.05 -4.97
N ALA A 402 -8.30 -16.03 -4.75
CA ALA A 402 -8.42 -14.88 -5.66
C ALA A 402 -7.08 -14.11 -5.82
N ILE A 403 -6.32 -13.94 -4.73
CA ILE A 403 -4.97 -13.36 -4.78
C ILE A 403 -4.03 -14.21 -5.65
N SER A 404 -4.05 -15.53 -5.48
CA SER A 404 -3.19 -16.44 -6.24
C SER A 404 -3.53 -16.49 -7.75
N GLU A 405 -4.78 -16.18 -8.11
CA GLU A 405 -5.24 -16.10 -9.49
C GLU A 405 -5.00 -14.71 -10.12
N THR A 406 -4.99 -13.66 -9.31
CA THR A 406 -4.90 -12.27 -9.80
C THR A 406 -3.48 -11.71 -9.75
N MET A 407 -2.65 -12.19 -8.83
CA MET A 407 -1.29 -11.71 -8.60
C MET A 407 -0.23 -12.72 -9.07
N LYS A 408 0.91 -12.20 -9.52
CA LYS A 408 2.01 -12.97 -10.11
C LYS A 408 3.36 -12.63 -9.50
N MET A 409 4.38 -13.39 -9.88
CA MET A 409 5.76 -13.06 -9.57
C MET A 409 6.19 -11.78 -10.30
N ALA A 410 6.67 -10.80 -9.54
CA ALA A 410 7.13 -9.52 -10.04
C ALA A 410 8.65 -9.39 -9.88
N PRO A 411 9.43 -9.41 -10.98
CA PRO A 411 10.83 -9.04 -10.96
C PRO A 411 11.01 -7.51 -10.79
N ALA A 412 12.04 -7.12 -10.04
CA ALA A 412 12.48 -5.73 -9.94
C ALA A 412 13.99 -5.63 -10.23
N PHE A 413 14.36 -4.70 -11.10
CA PHE A 413 15.73 -4.45 -11.52
C PHE A 413 16.17 -3.05 -11.10
N LYS A 414 17.37 -2.94 -10.52
CA LYS A 414 17.98 -1.66 -10.13
C LYS A 414 19.39 -1.63 -10.65
N VAL A 415 19.79 -0.53 -11.27
CA VAL A 415 21.17 -0.28 -11.70
C VAL A 415 21.60 1.12 -11.30
N GLY A 416 22.84 1.27 -10.87
CA GLY A 416 23.39 2.58 -10.56
C GLY A 416 24.90 2.63 -10.72
N GLY A 417 25.41 3.84 -10.86
CA GLY A 417 26.84 4.12 -10.94
C GLY A 417 27.23 5.33 -10.11
N GLU A 418 28.42 5.28 -9.51
CA GLU A 418 29.01 6.39 -8.77
C GLU A 418 30.39 6.69 -9.36
N TYR A 419 30.67 7.97 -9.61
CA TYR A 419 31.97 8.47 -10.04
C TYR A 419 32.49 9.50 -9.04
N ARG A 420 33.73 9.33 -8.59
CA ARG A 420 34.35 10.18 -7.57
C ARG A 420 35.48 11.00 -8.17
N LEU A 421 35.38 12.32 -8.00
CA LEU A 421 36.41 13.28 -8.33
C LEU A 421 36.90 13.96 -7.04
N LYS A 422 37.96 13.42 -6.44
CA LYS A 422 38.45 13.83 -5.11
C LYS A 422 37.33 13.69 -4.06
N ALA A 423 36.94 14.79 -3.41
CA ALA A 423 35.88 14.83 -2.41
C ALA A 423 34.46 14.82 -3.02
N LEU A 424 34.31 15.13 -4.31
CA LEU A 424 33.03 15.17 -5.01
C LEU A 424 32.66 13.78 -5.52
N SER A 425 31.40 13.40 -5.36
CA SER A 425 30.82 12.17 -5.91
C SER A 425 29.59 12.51 -6.75
N PHE A 426 29.50 11.91 -7.93
CA PHE A 426 28.38 11.99 -8.86
C PHE A 426 27.73 10.62 -8.96
N ARG A 427 26.41 10.58 -8.92
CA ARG A 427 25.64 9.33 -8.95
C ARG A 427 24.50 9.43 -9.94
N ALA A 428 24.21 8.33 -10.59
CA ALA A 428 23.01 8.16 -11.40
C ALA A 428 22.50 6.73 -11.25
N GLY A 429 21.20 6.55 -11.41
CA GLY A 429 20.58 5.23 -11.33
C GLY A 429 19.27 5.15 -12.10
N TYR A 430 18.86 3.91 -12.34
CA TYR A 430 17.59 3.54 -12.93
C TYR A 430 17.00 2.36 -12.14
N ARG A 431 15.69 2.37 -11.95
CA ARG A 431 14.93 1.25 -11.42
C ARG A 431 13.74 0.91 -12.32
N TYR A 432 13.44 -0.37 -12.38
CA TYR A 432 12.26 -0.94 -13.01
C TYR A 432 11.63 -1.95 -12.05
N GLU A 433 10.32 -1.90 -11.89
CA GLU A 433 9.56 -2.88 -11.12
C GLU A 433 8.39 -3.36 -11.96
N ALA A 434 8.33 -4.67 -12.24
CA ALA A 434 7.22 -5.24 -12.99
C ALA A 434 5.93 -5.20 -12.17
N SER A 435 4.79 -5.12 -12.86
CA SER A 435 3.49 -5.24 -12.22
C SER A 435 3.34 -6.59 -11.50
N PRO A 436 2.81 -6.59 -10.26
CA PRO A 436 2.51 -7.81 -9.53
C PRO A 436 1.17 -8.42 -9.91
N PHE A 437 0.44 -7.86 -10.88
CA PHE A 437 -0.88 -8.34 -11.31
C PHE A 437 -0.81 -9.02 -12.67
N GLU A 438 -1.65 -10.04 -12.87
CA GLU A 438 -1.85 -10.64 -14.19
C GLU A 438 -2.47 -9.65 -15.18
N ASN A 439 -3.42 -8.83 -14.71
CA ASN A 439 -3.95 -7.69 -15.47
C ASN A 439 -3.18 -6.40 -15.13
N GLU A 440 -2.35 -5.94 -16.08
CA GLU A 440 -1.53 -4.73 -15.93
C GLU A 440 -2.35 -3.43 -15.98
N GLU A 441 -3.65 -3.48 -16.29
CA GLU A 441 -4.54 -2.33 -16.14
C GLU A 441 -4.83 -2.01 -14.67
N ILE A 442 -4.77 -3.01 -13.77
CA ILE A 442 -4.93 -2.78 -12.32
C ILE A 442 -3.78 -1.91 -11.82
N ARG A 443 -2.57 -2.25 -12.26
CA ARG A 443 -1.35 -1.48 -12.01
C ARG A 443 -0.31 -1.79 -13.07
N SER A 444 0.29 -0.75 -13.65
CA SER A 444 1.37 -0.89 -14.62
C SER A 444 2.71 -1.17 -13.95
N ASP A 445 3.70 -1.47 -14.78
CA ASP A 445 5.11 -1.42 -14.37
C ASP A 445 5.50 -0.02 -13.86
N LEU A 446 6.49 0.02 -12.98
CA LEU A 446 7.11 1.24 -12.48
C LEU A 446 8.47 1.46 -13.14
N ASN A 447 8.70 2.68 -13.62
CA ASN A 447 10.01 3.13 -14.10
C ASN A 447 10.48 4.30 -13.25
N GLY A 448 11.75 4.31 -12.84
CA GLY A 448 12.32 5.39 -12.05
C GLY A 448 13.76 5.73 -12.40
N TYR A 449 14.11 7.01 -12.27
CA TYR A 449 15.43 7.55 -12.56
C TYR A 449 15.91 8.38 -11.38
N SER A 450 17.20 8.28 -11.07
CA SER A 450 17.80 9.02 -9.97
C SER A 450 19.10 9.70 -10.36
N ALA A 451 19.38 10.83 -9.74
CA ALA A 451 20.67 11.50 -9.77
C ALA A 451 21.07 11.93 -8.36
N GLY A 452 22.36 11.92 -8.06
CA GLY A 452 22.87 12.30 -6.75
C GLY A 452 24.23 12.98 -6.79
N LEU A 453 24.46 13.84 -5.80
CA LEU A 453 25.72 14.54 -5.57
C LEU A 453 26.14 14.36 -4.12
N GLY A 454 27.42 14.13 -3.91
CA GLY A 454 28.00 13.97 -2.58
C GLY A 454 29.27 14.78 -2.42
N TYR A 455 29.51 15.29 -1.22
CA TYR A 455 30.76 15.92 -0.84
C TYR A 455 31.28 15.35 0.48
N ASN A 456 32.53 14.88 0.47
CA ASN A 456 33.23 14.34 1.63
C ASN A 456 34.14 15.40 2.26
N PHE A 457 33.86 15.77 3.51
CA PHE A 457 34.69 16.67 4.33
C PHE A 457 35.63 15.90 5.28
N GLY A 458 35.95 14.65 4.98
CA GLY A 458 36.68 13.74 5.85
C GLY A 458 35.74 12.97 6.77
N SER A 459 35.53 13.46 8.00
CA SER A 459 34.67 12.83 9.02
C SER A 459 33.17 13.08 8.82
N VAL A 460 32.81 14.00 7.91
CA VAL A 460 31.42 14.36 7.61
C VAL A 460 31.18 14.24 6.11
N ASN A 461 30.06 13.63 5.72
CA ASN A 461 29.57 13.61 4.34
C ASN A 461 28.24 14.34 4.25
N LEU A 462 28.10 15.17 3.21
CA LEU A 462 26.84 15.76 2.80
C LEU A 462 26.48 15.20 1.42
N ASP A 463 25.30 14.61 1.32
CA ASP A 463 24.79 14.05 0.07
C ASP A 463 23.41 14.63 -0.21
N ILE A 464 23.13 14.90 -1.48
CA ILE A 464 21.80 15.24 -1.99
C ILE A 464 21.45 14.34 -3.17
N ALA A 465 20.17 14.03 -3.34
CA ALA A 465 19.69 13.26 -4.47
C ALA A 465 18.28 13.69 -4.88
N TYR A 466 17.99 13.46 -6.14
CA TYR A 466 16.68 13.57 -6.73
C TYR A 466 16.31 12.26 -7.40
N GLU A 467 15.07 11.84 -7.24
CA GLU A 467 14.52 10.67 -7.91
C GLU A 467 13.11 10.97 -8.41
N THR A 468 12.77 10.41 -9.57
CA THR A 468 11.44 10.49 -10.15
C THR A 468 11.04 9.12 -10.69
N SER A 469 9.79 8.73 -10.48
CA SER A 469 9.22 7.50 -11.00
C SER A 469 7.77 7.66 -11.38
N ASN A 470 7.30 6.80 -12.28
CA ASN A 470 5.94 6.83 -12.80
C ASN A 470 5.33 5.42 -12.81
N TYR A 471 4.02 5.35 -12.54
CA TYR A 471 3.18 4.17 -12.79
C TYR A 471 1.71 4.58 -12.97
N GLU A 472 0.93 3.69 -13.57
CA GLU A 472 -0.53 3.81 -13.68
C GLU A 472 -1.22 2.78 -12.78
N GLU A 473 -2.37 3.12 -12.22
CA GLU A 473 -3.22 2.22 -11.43
C GLU A 473 -4.71 2.51 -11.63
N GLN A 474 -5.56 1.53 -11.31
CA GLN A 474 -7.01 1.70 -11.25
C GLN A 474 -7.48 1.73 -9.80
N ILE A 475 -8.26 2.74 -9.44
CA ILE A 475 -8.89 2.87 -8.12
C ILE A 475 -10.40 2.67 -8.28
N ARG A 476 -10.98 1.72 -7.55
CA ARG A 476 -12.44 1.49 -7.59
C ARG A 476 -13.14 2.34 -6.54
N PRO A 477 -14.09 3.21 -6.91
CA PRO A 477 -14.85 4.02 -5.95
C PRO A 477 -15.67 3.18 -4.96
N LEU A 478 -16.33 2.16 -5.50
CA LEU A 478 -17.09 1.17 -4.74
C LEU A 478 -16.69 -0.22 -5.20
N ASN A 479 -16.69 -1.12 -4.23
CA ASN A 479 -16.14 -2.44 -4.41
C ASN A 479 -17.21 -3.45 -4.85
N SER A 480 -17.95 -3.13 -5.90
CA SER A 480 -19.04 -3.96 -6.44
C SER A 480 -18.86 -4.35 -7.91
N GLY A 481 -17.83 -3.81 -8.57
CA GLY A 481 -17.69 -3.89 -10.02
C GLY A 481 -18.78 -3.14 -10.81
N VAL A 482 -19.75 -2.54 -10.13
CA VAL A 482 -20.87 -1.80 -10.71
C VAL A 482 -20.43 -0.45 -11.27
N LEU A 483 -19.48 0.21 -10.59
CA LEU A 483 -18.93 1.48 -11.02
C LEU A 483 -17.61 1.29 -11.77
N ASN A 484 -17.42 2.11 -12.80
CA ASN A 484 -16.14 2.19 -13.50
C ASN A 484 -15.00 2.54 -12.51
N PRO A 485 -13.79 2.00 -12.70
CA PRO A 485 -12.64 2.46 -11.95
C PRO A 485 -12.21 3.87 -12.38
N VAL A 486 -11.62 4.60 -11.45
CA VAL A 486 -10.81 5.79 -11.73
C VAL A 486 -9.46 5.33 -12.24
N SER A 487 -9.08 5.75 -13.43
CA SER A 487 -7.72 5.55 -13.94
C SER A 487 -6.83 6.65 -13.38
N LEU A 488 -5.72 6.27 -12.76
CA LEU A 488 -4.75 7.17 -12.15
C LEU A 488 -3.39 6.96 -12.79
N ASN A 489 -2.81 8.01 -13.37
CA ASN A 489 -1.40 8.05 -13.73
C ASN A 489 -0.68 8.91 -12.70
N ARG A 490 0.29 8.29 -12.00
CA ARG A 490 0.98 8.90 -10.87
C ARG A 490 2.46 9.10 -11.16
N ASP A 491 2.89 10.35 -11.05
CA ASP A 491 4.29 10.75 -11.00
C ASP A 491 4.71 10.98 -9.55
N LEU A 492 5.71 10.23 -9.10
CA LEU A 492 6.36 10.40 -7.81
C LEU A 492 7.70 11.09 -8.02
N SER A 493 7.99 12.12 -7.25
CA SER A 493 9.33 12.68 -7.17
C SER A 493 9.76 12.89 -5.72
N GLN A 494 11.06 12.77 -5.47
CA GLN A 494 11.62 13.02 -4.15
C GLN A 494 12.98 13.70 -4.23
N PHE A 495 13.18 14.68 -3.35
CA PHE A 495 14.48 15.27 -3.06
C PHE A 495 14.93 14.82 -1.67
N VAL A 496 16.14 14.28 -1.57
CA VAL A 496 16.70 13.78 -0.31
C VAL A 496 17.99 14.51 0.00
N ALA A 497 18.12 15.01 1.22
CA ALA A 497 19.37 15.52 1.77
C ALA A 497 19.82 14.62 2.93
N THR A 498 21.10 14.31 3.00
CA THR A 498 21.66 13.39 3.99
C THR A 498 22.92 13.94 4.61
N LEU A 499 22.99 13.84 5.94
CA LEU A 499 24.19 14.08 6.73
C LEU A 499 24.67 12.76 7.31
N THR A 500 25.92 12.40 7.05
CA THR A 500 26.59 11.25 7.67
C THR A 500 27.82 11.71 8.43
N ILE A 501 27.98 11.23 9.66
CA ILE A 501 29.07 11.60 10.56
C ILE A 501 29.79 10.32 11.00
N GLY A 502 31.12 10.32 10.93
CA GLY A 502 31.96 9.29 11.54
C GLY A 502 32.03 9.48 13.06
N LEU A 503 31.85 8.38 13.80
CA LEU A 503 31.87 8.35 15.27
C LEU A 503 33.25 8.08 15.85
#